data_AF-A0A1S8A7A3-F1
#
_entry.id   AF-A0A1S8A7A3-F1
#
_cell.length_a   1.000
_cell.length_b   1.000
_cell.length_c   1.000
_cell.angle_alpha   90.00
_cell.angle_beta   90.00
_cell.angle_gamma   90.00
#
_symmetry.space_group_name_H-M   'P 1'
#
loop_
_entity.id
_entity.type
_entity.pdbx_description
1 polymer ?
#
loop_
_entity_poly.entity_id
_entity_poly.type
_entity_poly.pdbx_seq_one_letter_code
_entity_poly.pdbx_strand_id
1 'polypeptide(L)'
;MVPCVDLVNHSQQATAYFEENLNEDVVLLPRKGVSILQQDELTINYGQDKSAAEMLFSYGFVDPTSAAKSIVLPVEPMNDDPLAKAKLHAFGSAPILKITDSDTGVPQWDAPFVQLMCLNHEDGLHFKVLQETDGSQHLKMFWQDSDVTGEPGNMGNLIKGHEMSQIFRLRAVTVVLRIIGQQLEILEPYDEISSAGSERAHILEAVLHLRGIERDLLKRTSQELEHEQARLLEDESVTTYFAAMNGPQEDDFGDEDFS
;
A
#
# COMPACT_ATOMS: atom_id res chain seq x y z
N MET A 1 -27.24 18.66 -0.45
CA MET A 1 -26.70 20.02 -0.67
C MET A 1 -27.45 20.95 0.28
N VAL A 2 -26.74 21.72 1.09
CA VAL A 2 -27.34 22.68 2.04
C VAL A 2 -27.04 24.07 1.51
N PRO A 3 -28.04 24.80 0.97
CA PRO A 3 -27.82 26.12 0.42
C PRO A 3 -27.19 27.07 1.44
N CYS A 4 -26.36 28.00 0.97
CA CYS A 4 -25.62 28.98 1.75
C CYS A 4 -24.48 28.40 2.59
N VAL A 5 -24.64 27.21 3.17
CA VAL A 5 -23.55 26.49 3.86
C VAL A 5 -22.51 25.99 2.85
N ASP A 6 -22.95 25.63 1.65
CA ASP A 6 -22.09 25.22 0.54
C ASP A 6 -21.16 26.33 -0.01
N LEU A 7 -21.38 27.58 0.39
CA LEU A 7 -20.50 28.72 0.07
C LEU A 7 -19.36 28.93 1.09
N VAL A 8 -19.38 28.20 2.22
CA VAL A 8 -18.46 28.43 3.33
C VAL A 8 -17.17 27.64 3.10
N ASN A 9 -16.06 28.35 2.89
CA ASN A 9 -14.79 27.73 2.51
C ASN A 9 -14.11 26.94 3.64
N HIS A 10 -13.14 26.12 3.24
CA HIS A 10 -12.30 25.36 4.16
C HIS A 10 -11.28 26.25 4.88
N SER A 11 -11.11 26.02 6.18
CA SER A 11 -9.89 26.36 6.91
C SER A 11 -9.63 25.31 7.99
N GLN A 12 -8.36 24.97 8.22
CA GLN A 12 -7.99 24.16 9.38
C GLN A 12 -8.29 24.87 10.70
N GLN A 13 -8.00 26.18 10.75
CA GLN A 13 -8.37 27.08 11.84
C GLN A 13 -9.75 27.69 11.56
N ALA A 14 -10.73 26.83 11.38
CA ALA A 14 -12.11 27.22 11.06
C ALA A 14 -12.68 28.18 12.10
N THR A 15 -13.35 29.23 11.64
CA THR A 15 -14.02 30.20 12.52
C THR A 15 -15.44 29.77 12.90
N ALA A 16 -16.02 28.85 12.14
CA ALA A 16 -17.38 28.33 12.34
C ALA A 16 -17.46 26.80 12.23
N TYR A 17 -18.64 26.27 12.51
CA TYR A 17 -19.09 24.89 12.27
C TYR A 17 -20.59 24.90 11.98
N PHE A 18 -21.11 23.83 11.40
CA PHE A 18 -22.56 23.66 11.23
C PHE A 18 -23.05 22.49 12.09
N GLU A 19 -24.31 22.56 12.52
CA GLU A 19 -25.01 21.46 13.19
C GLU A 19 -26.45 21.40 12.71
N GLU A 20 -27.05 20.22 12.80
CA GLU A 20 -28.48 20.02 12.60
C GLU A 20 -29.19 20.21 13.94
N ASN A 21 -30.17 21.11 13.98
CA ASN A 21 -30.93 21.40 15.19
C ASN A 21 -32.09 20.39 15.37
N LEU A 22 -32.83 20.50 16.47
CA LEU A 22 -33.98 19.62 16.76
C LEU A 22 -35.16 19.77 15.79
N ASN A 23 -35.17 20.81 14.96
CA ASN A 23 -36.19 21.05 13.94
C ASN A 23 -35.73 20.59 12.54
N GLU A 24 -34.62 19.85 12.45
CA GLU A 24 -33.99 19.41 11.18
C GLU A 24 -33.46 20.57 10.32
N ASP A 25 -33.27 21.76 10.91
CA ASP A 25 -32.59 22.87 10.22
C ASP A 25 -31.09 22.75 10.41
N VAL A 26 -30.34 23.05 9.35
CA VAL A 26 -28.87 23.20 9.42
C VAL A 26 -28.53 24.65 9.77
N VAL A 27 -27.84 24.85 10.90
CA VAL A 27 -27.42 26.16 11.38
C VAL A 27 -25.90 26.29 11.35
N LEU A 28 -25.39 27.43 10.86
CA LEU A 28 -23.98 27.78 10.88
C LEU A 28 -23.69 28.61 12.14
N LEU A 29 -22.78 28.14 12.98
CA LEU A 29 -22.47 28.73 14.28
C LEU A 29 -20.97 29.07 14.39
N PRO A 30 -20.62 30.21 15.00
CA PRO A 30 -19.22 30.55 15.28
C PRO A 30 -18.64 29.62 16.35
N ARG A 31 -17.36 29.30 16.24
CA ARG A 31 -16.65 28.55 17.27
C ARG A 31 -16.45 29.41 18.52
N LYS A 32 -16.50 28.76 19.69
CA LYS A 32 -16.29 29.44 20.98
C LYS A 32 -14.90 30.07 21.04
N GLY A 33 -14.82 31.31 21.50
CA GLY A 33 -13.57 32.04 21.67
C GLY A 33 -13.01 32.66 20.39
N VAL A 34 -13.70 32.53 19.25
CA VAL A 34 -13.32 33.18 17.99
C VAL A 34 -14.08 34.51 17.87
N SER A 35 -13.35 35.59 17.58
CA SER A 35 -13.93 36.89 17.21
C SER A 35 -13.88 37.02 15.69
N ILE A 36 -15.05 37.19 15.07
CA ILE A 36 -15.17 37.40 13.62
C ILE A 36 -15.51 38.87 13.41
N LEU A 37 -14.60 39.60 12.77
CA LEU A 37 -14.78 41.02 12.48
C LEU A 37 -15.64 41.22 11.24
N GLN A 38 -16.15 42.44 11.08
CA GLN A 38 -16.82 42.83 9.85
C GLN A 38 -15.81 42.74 8.69
N GLN A 39 -16.17 42.01 7.63
CA GLN A 39 -15.34 41.67 6.45
C GLN A 39 -14.45 40.42 6.61
N ASP A 40 -14.40 39.78 7.78
CA ASP A 40 -13.71 38.50 7.91
C ASP A 40 -14.48 37.40 7.18
N GLU A 41 -13.74 36.50 6.54
CA GLU A 41 -14.31 35.31 5.92
C GLU A 41 -14.72 34.29 7.00
N LEU A 42 -15.95 33.78 6.87
CA LEU A 42 -16.41 32.65 7.65
C LEU A 42 -15.91 31.36 6.99
N THR A 43 -15.26 30.50 7.78
CA THR A 43 -14.69 29.24 7.30
C THR A 43 -15.07 28.07 8.20
N ILE A 44 -15.17 26.87 7.61
CA ILE A 44 -15.42 25.60 8.31
C ILE A 44 -14.28 24.61 8.04
N ASN A 45 -14.13 23.62 8.90
CA ASN A 45 -13.21 22.52 8.62
C ASN A 45 -13.99 21.45 7.84
N TYR A 46 -13.55 21.13 6.63
CA TYR A 46 -14.22 20.13 5.78
C TYR A 46 -13.99 18.70 6.29
N GLY A 47 -13.04 18.49 7.20
CA GLY A 47 -12.73 17.22 7.82
C GLY A 47 -11.24 17.09 8.08
N GLN A 48 -10.86 16.88 9.34
CA GLN A 48 -9.46 16.64 9.71
C GLN A 48 -8.92 15.32 9.14
N ASP A 49 -9.82 14.39 8.78
CA ASP A 49 -9.50 13.03 8.35
C ASP A 49 -9.33 12.87 6.83
N LYS A 50 -9.53 13.92 6.03
CA LYS A 50 -9.35 13.87 4.58
C LYS A 50 -7.89 13.84 4.16
N SER A 51 -7.56 13.05 3.14
CA SER A 51 -6.22 13.03 2.55
C SER A 51 -6.03 14.16 1.54
N ALA A 52 -4.77 14.49 1.23
CA ALA A 52 -4.45 15.42 0.15
C ALA A 52 -5.10 15.02 -1.19
N ALA A 53 -5.14 13.72 -1.49
CA ALA A 53 -5.77 13.19 -2.70
C ALA A 53 -7.29 13.40 -2.68
N GLU A 54 -7.96 13.13 -1.54
CA GLU A 54 -9.40 13.36 -1.40
C GLU A 54 -9.74 14.85 -1.51
N MET A 55 -8.92 15.71 -0.91
CA MET A 55 -9.05 17.17 -0.99
C MET A 55 -8.97 17.63 -2.45
N LEU A 56 -7.95 17.20 -3.20
CA LEU A 56 -7.81 17.59 -4.60
C LEU A 56 -8.96 17.07 -5.46
N PHE A 57 -9.31 15.79 -5.33
CA PHE A 57 -10.32 15.16 -6.17
C PHE A 57 -11.74 15.68 -5.89
N SER A 58 -12.09 15.88 -4.62
CA SER A 58 -13.45 16.22 -4.21
C SER A 58 -13.69 17.73 -4.11
N TYR A 59 -12.64 18.51 -3.82
CA TYR A 59 -12.74 19.95 -3.55
C TYR A 59 -11.90 20.82 -4.49
N GLY A 60 -11.02 20.24 -5.31
CA GLY A 60 -10.23 20.97 -6.29
C GLY A 60 -9.04 21.73 -5.73
N PHE A 61 -8.65 21.49 -4.47
CA PHE A 61 -7.47 22.08 -3.85
C PHE A 61 -6.78 21.11 -2.88
N VAL A 62 -5.51 21.35 -2.58
CA VAL A 62 -4.77 20.63 -1.54
C VAL A 62 -4.46 21.62 -0.42
N ASP A 63 -4.93 21.35 0.79
CA ASP A 63 -4.56 22.19 1.94
C ASP A 63 -3.05 22.03 2.24
N PRO A 64 -2.30 23.11 2.52
CA PRO A 64 -0.85 23.07 2.79
C PRO A 64 -0.40 22.10 3.88
N THR A 65 -1.29 21.76 4.81
CA THR A 65 -1.04 20.84 5.92
C THR A 65 -1.61 19.44 5.67
N SER A 66 -2.20 19.19 4.49
CA SER A 66 -2.72 17.87 4.13
C SER A 66 -1.58 16.85 4.02
N ALA A 67 -1.79 15.69 4.62
CA ALA A 67 -0.93 14.53 4.44
C ALA A 67 -1.51 13.56 3.39
N ALA A 68 -0.67 12.68 2.84
CA ALA A 68 -1.12 11.59 1.97
C ALA A 68 -2.09 10.67 2.73
N LYS A 69 -1.81 10.40 4.00
CA LYS A 69 -2.49 9.45 4.90
C LYS A 69 -2.43 8.01 4.45
N SER A 70 -2.76 7.72 3.20
CA SER A 70 -2.58 6.40 2.62
C SER A 70 -2.42 6.47 1.11
N ILE A 71 -1.60 5.57 0.57
CA ILE A 71 -1.44 5.32 -0.86
C ILE A 71 -1.74 3.85 -1.10
N VAL A 72 -2.46 3.56 -2.19
CA VAL A 72 -2.73 2.18 -2.64
C VAL A 72 -2.09 1.99 -4.00
N LEU A 73 -1.18 1.03 -4.11
CA LEU A 73 -0.49 0.67 -5.34
C LEU A 73 -0.96 -0.72 -5.81
N PRO A 74 -1.20 -0.92 -7.11
CA PRO A 74 -1.50 -2.25 -7.62
C PRO A 74 -0.27 -3.16 -7.49
N VAL A 75 -0.49 -4.44 -7.21
CA VAL A 75 0.57 -5.46 -7.17
C VAL A 75 0.39 -6.40 -8.36
N GLU A 76 1.38 -6.43 -9.25
CA GLU A 76 1.38 -7.36 -10.37
C GLU A 76 2.02 -8.70 -9.96
N PRO A 77 1.43 -9.85 -10.33
CA PRO A 77 2.07 -11.15 -10.16
C PRO A 77 3.41 -11.24 -10.88
N MET A 78 4.33 -12.03 -10.34
CA MET A 78 5.62 -12.28 -10.99
C MET A 78 5.42 -13.14 -12.24
N ASN A 79 6.01 -12.73 -13.37
CA ASN A 79 5.82 -13.38 -14.68
C ASN A 79 6.41 -14.80 -14.74
N ASP A 80 7.41 -15.06 -13.91
CA ASP A 80 8.14 -16.32 -13.79
C ASP A 80 7.58 -17.25 -12.71
N ASP A 81 6.54 -16.84 -11.96
CA ASP A 81 5.92 -17.68 -10.94
C ASP A 81 4.96 -18.71 -11.57
N PRO A 82 5.28 -20.02 -11.53
CA PRO A 82 4.43 -21.06 -12.09
C PRO A 82 3.07 -21.19 -11.38
N LEU A 83 2.98 -20.71 -10.14
CA LEU A 83 1.76 -20.72 -9.31
C LEU A 83 0.97 -19.42 -9.40
N ALA A 84 1.41 -18.42 -10.19
CA ALA A 84 0.81 -17.08 -10.22
C ALA A 84 -0.72 -17.11 -10.44
N LYS A 85 -1.20 -17.89 -11.42
CA LYS A 85 -2.65 -18.01 -11.71
C LYS A 85 -3.41 -18.66 -10.56
N ALA A 86 -2.84 -19.69 -9.93
CA ALA A 86 -3.46 -20.38 -8.81
C ALA A 86 -3.54 -19.49 -7.57
N LYS A 87 -2.45 -18.76 -7.25
CA LYS A 87 -2.38 -17.78 -6.17
C LYS A 87 -3.40 -16.66 -6.36
N LEU A 88 -3.49 -16.09 -7.57
CA LEU A 88 -4.48 -15.07 -7.90
C LEU A 88 -5.92 -15.57 -7.74
N HIS A 89 -6.21 -16.76 -8.28
CA HIS A 89 -7.53 -17.36 -8.17
C HIS A 89 -7.90 -17.63 -6.70
N ALA A 90 -6.98 -18.18 -5.91
CA ALA A 90 -7.20 -18.42 -4.49
C ALA A 90 -7.39 -17.11 -3.72
N PHE A 91 -6.60 -16.08 -3.99
CA PHE A 91 -6.69 -14.78 -3.32
C PHE A 91 -8.03 -14.06 -3.57
N GLY A 92 -8.66 -14.29 -4.73
CA GLY A 92 -10.05 -13.91 -4.98
C GLY A 92 -10.33 -12.41 -5.10
N SER A 93 -9.30 -11.56 -5.09
CA SER A 93 -9.40 -10.11 -5.21
C SER A 93 -8.19 -9.52 -5.95
N ALA A 94 -8.28 -8.24 -6.34
CA ALA A 94 -7.16 -7.56 -6.99
C ALA A 94 -6.02 -7.34 -5.97
N PRO A 95 -4.79 -7.81 -6.23
CA PRO A 95 -3.67 -7.58 -5.34
C PRO A 95 -3.30 -6.10 -5.22
N ILE A 96 -3.15 -5.64 -3.98
CA ILE A 96 -2.77 -4.26 -3.67
C ILE A 96 -1.69 -4.21 -2.58
N LEU A 97 -0.91 -3.15 -2.62
CA LEU A 97 -0.01 -2.69 -1.57
C LEU A 97 -0.62 -1.41 -1.00
N LYS A 98 -0.99 -1.43 0.27
CA LYS A 98 -1.44 -0.24 1.00
C LYS A 98 -0.31 0.28 1.85
N ILE A 99 0.03 1.55 1.67
CA ILE A 99 0.97 2.28 2.52
C ILE A 99 0.12 3.28 3.31
N THR A 100 0.36 3.37 4.62
CA THR A 100 -0.37 4.26 5.53
C THR A 100 0.63 5.10 6.30
N ASP A 101 0.42 6.40 6.31
CA ASP A 101 1.16 7.31 7.16
C ASP A 101 0.63 7.16 8.59
N SER A 102 1.49 6.78 9.52
CA SER A 102 1.06 6.55 10.90
C SER A 102 1.23 7.82 11.73
N ASP A 103 0.43 7.95 12.78
CA ASP A 103 0.54 9.07 13.73
C ASP A 103 1.88 9.07 14.49
N THR A 104 2.63 7.96 14.47
CA THR A 104 3.97 7.88 15.07
C THR A 104 5.08 8.39 14.15
N GLY A 105 4.73 8.76 12.90
CA GLY A 105 5.67 9.25 11.89
C GLY A 105 6.39 8.16 11.11
N VAL A 106 6.21 6.88 11.47
CA VAL A 106 6.81 5.72 10.79
C VAL A 106 5.76 5.08 9.87
N PRO A 107 5.91 5.16 8.54
CA PRO A 107 4.93 4.58 7.62
C PRO A 107 4.76 3.08 7.83
N GLN A 108 3.52 2.62 7.67
CA GLN A 108 3.17 1.20 7.71
C GLN A 108 2.77 0.74 6.33
N TRP A 109 3.09 -0.52 6.01
CA TRP A 109 2.66 -1.14 4.76
C TRP A 109 1.92 -2.44 5.03
N ASP A 110 0.94 -2.72 4.18
CA ASP A 110 0.17 -3.96 4.16
C ASP A 110 0.03 -4.43 2.71
N ALA A 111 0.49 -5.65 2.45
CA ALA A 111 0.36 -6.29 1.14
C ALA A 111 0.16 -7.80 1.31
N PRO A 112 -1.07 -8.23 1.67
CA PRO A 112 -1.37 -9.63 1.94
C PRO A 112 -1.00 -10.57 0.78
N PHE A 113 -1.27 -10.14 -0.46
CA PHE A 113 -0.93 -10.93 -1.63
C PHE A 113 0.58 -11.11 -1.81
N VAL A 114 1.41 -10.14 -1.45
CA VAL A 114 2.88 -10.25 -1.58
C VAL A 114 3.40 -11.40 -0.71
N GLN A 115 2.82 -11.60 0.48
CA GLN A 115 3.17 -12.73 1.35
C GLN A 115 2.90 -14.07 0.66
N LEU A 116 1.76 -14.22 -0.01
CA LEU A 116 1.43 -15.42 -0.79
C LEU A 116 2.30 -15.55 -2.06
N MET A 117 2.55 -14.42 -2.72
CA MET A 117 3.31 -14.36 -3.98
C MET A 117 4.73 -14.87 -3.80
N CYS A 118 5.37 -14.60 -2.67
CA CYS A 118 6.75 -15.00 -2.38
C CYS A 118 6.94 -16.46 -1.95
N LEU A 119 5.86 -17.24 -1.82
CA LEU A 119 5.92 -18.65 -1.44
C LEU A 119 5.86 -19.56 -2.66
N ASN A 120 6.71 -20.57 -2.69
CA ASN A 120 6.82 -21.57 -3.74
C ASN A 120 6.38 -22.95 -3.27
N HIS A 121 6.34 -23.90 -4.20
CA HIS A 121 6.08 -25.31 -3.90
C HIS A 121 7.11 -25.89 -2.92
N GLU A 122 8.38 -25.52 -3.08
CA GLU A 122 9.49 -25.95 -2.21
C GLU A 122 9.36 -25.41 -0.80
N ASP A 123 8.70 -24.26 -0.62
CA ASP A 123 8.45 -23.66 0.69
C ASP A 123 7.27 -24.33 1.41
N GLY A 124 6.55 -25.26 0.77
CA GLY A 124 5.40 -25.97 1.34
C GLY A 124 4.02 -25.44 0.91
N LEU A 125 3.96 -24.58 -0.11
CA LEU A 125 2.69 -24.12 -0.71
C LEU A 125 2.25 -25.07 -1.84
N HIS A 126 1.08 -25.68 -1.70
CA HIS A 126 0.53 -26.59 -2.71
C HIS A 126 -0.90 -26.21 -3.12
N PHE A 127 -1.24 -26.49 -4.37
CA PHE A 127 -2.60 -26.36 -4.88
C PHE A 127 -3.11 -27.71 -5.40
N LYS A 128 -4.34 -28.07 -5.06
CA LYS A 128 -5.00 -29.30 -5.56
C LYS A 128 -6.37 -28.94 -6.10
N VAL A 129 -6.70 -29.44 -7.29
CA VAL A 129 -8.06 -29.34 -7.83
C VAL A 129 -8.84 -30.56 -7.33
N LEU A 130 -9.89 -30.31 -6.56
CA LEU A 130 -10.85 -31.35 -6.18
C LEU A 130 -12.06 -31.27 -7.08
N GLN A 131 -12.47 -32.42 -7.60
CA GLN A 131 -13.71 -32.57 -8.34
C GLN A 131 -14.76 -33.18 -7.41
N GLU A 132 -15.88 -32.49 -7.25
CA GLU A 132 -17.00 -32.94 -6.46
C GLU A 132 -17.87 -33.93 -7.26
N THR A 133 -18.74 -34.66 -6.55
CA THR A 133 -19.64 -35.65 -7.15
C THR A 133 -20.65 -35.07 -8.15
N ASP A 134 -20.90 -33.76 -8.09
CA ASP A 134 -21.73 -33.00 -9.03
C ASP A 134 -20.95 -32.52 -10.28
N GLY A 135 -19.65 -32.81 -10.36
CA GLY A 135 -18.77 -32.40 -11.44
C GLY A 135 -18.16 -31.00 -11.27
N SER A 136 -18.50 -30.26 -10.21
CA SER A 136 -17.86 -28.98 -9.91
C SER A 136 -16.40 -29.17 -9.51
N GLN A 137 -15.56 -28.19 -9.84
CA GLN A 137 -14.13 -28.20 -9.55
C GLN A 137 -13.78 -27.04 -8.62
N HIS A 138 -13.09 -27.36 -7.53
CA HIS A 138 -12.64 -26.37 -6.56
C HIS A 138 -11.12 -26.46 -6.40
N LEU A 139 -10.46 -25.30 -6.54
CA LEU A 139 -9.04 -25.17 -6.24
C LEU A 139 -8.87 -25.05 -4.72
N LYS A 140 -8.19 -26.01 -4.11
CA LYS A 140 -7.78 -25.96 -2.72
C LYS A 140 -6.32 -25.55 -2.59
N MET A 141 -6.04 -24.74 -1.58
CA MET A 141 -4.70 -24.26 -1.24
C MET A 141 -4.26 -24.89 0.09
N PHE A 142 -3.04 -25.41 0.12
CA PHE A 142 -2.46 -26.07 1.28
C PHE A 142 -1.14 -25.40 1.66
N TRP A 143 -0.92 -25.24 2.96
CA TRP A 143 0.33 -24.79 3.56
C TRP A 143 0.81 -25.87 4.53
N GLN A 144 1.98 -26.47 4.26
CA GLN A 144 2.51 -27.60 5.06
C GLN A 144 1.45 -28.69 5.33
N ASP A 145 0.82 -29.17 4.26
CA ASP A 145 -0.28 -30.15 4.27
C ASP A 145 -1.59 -29.73 4.96
N SER A 146 -1.67 -28.51 5.51
CA SER A 146 -2.88 -27.97 6.12
C SER A 146 -3.73 -27.21 5.10
N ASP A 147 -5.03 -27.49 5.02
CA ASP A 147 -5.96 -26.78 4.12
C ASP A 147 -6.17 -25.34 4.60
N VAL A 148 -5.75 -24.38 3.78
CA VAL A 148 -5.81 -22.93 4.04
C VAL A 148 -6.59 -22.20 2.95
N THR A 149 -7.47 -22.91 2.22
CA THR A 149 -8.23 -22.37 1.08
C THR A 149 -9.02 -21.11 1.41
N GLY A 150 -9.49 -20.96 2.66
CA GLY A 150 -10.23 -19.79 3.12
C GLY A 150 -9.39 -18.60 3.61
N GLU A 151 -8.06 -18.73 3.68
CA GLU A 151 -7.19 -17.75 4.33
C GLU A 151 -6.00 -17.22 3.48
N PRO A 152 -6.14 -17.00 2.16
CA PRO A 152 -5.03 -16.55 1.30
C PRO A 152 -4.49 -15.16 1.66
N GLY A 153 -5.32 -14.29 2.27
CA GLY A 153 -4.88 -12.99 2.80
C GLY A 153 -4.18 -13.07 4.16
N ASN A 154 -4.19 -14.21 4.84
CA ASN A 154 -3.63 -14.37 6.18
C ASN A 154 -2.25 -15.04 6.17
N MET A 155 -1.64 -15.20 5.00
CA MET A 155 -0.39 -15.95 4.84
C MET A 155 0.74 -15.41 5.72
N GLY A 156 0.80 -14.09 5.91
CA GLY A 156 1.76 -13.45 6.79
C GLY A 156 1.69 -13.89 8.27
N ASN A 157 0.55 -14.40 8.75
CA ASN A 157 0.45 -14.99 10.09
C ASN A 157 0.79 -16.49 10.09
N LEU A 158 0.36 -17.22 9.06
CA LEU A 158 0.60 -18.65 8.89
C LEU A 158 2.10 -18.98 8.77
N ILE A 159 2.91 -18.08 8.20
CA ILE A 159 4.36 -18.29 8.05
C ILE A 159 5.20 -17.90 9.28
N LYS A 160 4.65 -17.24 10.30
CA LYS A 160 5.46 -16.69 11.41
C LYS A 160 6.25 -17.74 12.20
N GLY A 161 5.70 -18.95 12.31
CA GLY A 161 6.34 -20.07 13.01
C GLY A 161 7.25 -20.92 12.12
N HIS A 162 7.40 -20.58 10.84
CA HIS A 162 8.22 -21.35 9.90
C HIS A 162 9.73 -21.08 10.11
N GLU A 163 10.57 -22.09 9.90
CA GLU A 163 12.03 -21.95 10.03
C GLU A 163 12.61 -20.90 9.05
N MET A 164 12.03 -20.81 7.85
CA MET A 164 12.37 -19.83 6.82
C MET A 164 11.57 -18.51 6.91
N SER A 165 10.93 -18.20 8.04
CA SER A 165 10.06 -17.01 8.17
C SER A 165 10.79 -15.70 7.80
N GLN A 166 12.07 -15.57 8.17
CA GLN A 166 12.90 -14.41 7.83
C GLN A 166 13.19 -14.31 6.34
N ILE A 167 13.36 -15.45 5.65
CA ILE A 167 13.59 -15.49 4.20
C ILE A 167 12.32 -15.06 3.47
N PHE A 168 11.15 -15.54 3.90
CA PHE A 168 9.88 -15.11 3.33
C PHE A 168 9.65 -13.62 3.54
N ARG A 169 9.98 -13.10 4.73
CA ARG A 169 9.93 -11.67 5.02
C ARG A 169 10.86 -10.88 4.11
N LEU A 170 12.10 -11.36 3.90
CA LEU A 170 13.08 -10.73 3.01
C LEU A 170 12.59 -10.67 1.56
N ARG A 171 12.02 -11.77 1.04
CA ARG A 171 11.42 -11.81 -0.30
C ARG A 171 10.29 -10.80 -0.42
N ALA A 172 9.39 -10.74 0.56
CA ALA A 172 8.27 -9.80 0.58
C ALA A 172 8.74 -8.34 0.62
N VAL A 173 9.67 -8.00 1.50
CA VAL A 173 10.27 -6.66 1.60
C VAL A 173 10.91 -6.25 0.27
N THR A 174 11.66 -7.16 -0.37
CA THR A 174 12.32 -6.89 -1.66
C THR A 174 11.32 -6.61 -2.78
N VAL A 175 10.21 -7.35 -2.82
CA VAL A 175 9.11 -7.08 -3.76
C VAL A 175 8.49 -5.71 -3.52
N VAL A 176 8.19 -5.36 -2.26
CA VAL A 176 7.58 -4.08 -1.91
C VAL A 176 8.50 -2.92 -2.27
N LEU A 177 9.81 -3.03 -1.98
CA LEU A 177 10.82 -2.05 -2.38
C LEU A 177 10.82 -1.83 -3.91
N ARG A 178 10.76 -2.91 -4.70
CA ARG A 178 10.67 -2.80 -6.16
C ARG A 178 9.43 -2.03 -6.62
N ILE A 179 8.26 -2.31 -6.03
CA ILE A 179 7.00 -1.64 -6.38
C ILE A 179 7.07 -0.14 -6.03
N ILE A 180 7.60 0.18 -4.85
CA ILE A 180 7.77 1.58 -4.42
C ILE A 180 8.77 2.30 -5.34
N GLY A 181 9.89 1.66 -5.69
CA GLY A 181 10.88 2.21 -6.62
C GLY A 181 10.28 2.56 -7.98
N GLN A 182 9.52 1.63 -8.58
CA GLN A 182 8.80 1.87 -9.84
C GLN A 182 7.83 3.05 -9.74
N GLN A 183 7.08 3.16 -8.64
CA GLN A 183 6.17 4.28 -8.43
C GLN A 183 6.91 5.61 -8.25
N LEU A 184 8.06 5.61 -7.56
CA LEU A 184 8.89 6.80 -7.40
C LEU A 184 9.45 7.28 -8.75
N GLU A 185 9.88 6.39 -9.63
CA GLU A 185 10.31 6.72 -10.99
C GLU A 185 9.20 7.40 -11.80
N ILE A 186 7.96 6.92 -11.69
CA ILE A 186 6.78 7.55 -12.32
C ILE A 186 6.53 8.95 -11.73
N LEU A 187 6.75 9.10 -10.42
CA LEU A 187 6.52 10.36 -9.71
C LEU A 187 7.66 11.38 -9.87
N GLU A 188 8.79 11.03 -10.46
CA GLU A 188 9.87 12.00 -10.71
C GLU A 188 9.37 13.17 -11.59
N PRO A 189 9.82 14.41 -11.30
CA PRO A 189 9.35 15.58 -12.01
C PRO A 189 9.69 15.49 -13.50
N TYR A 190 8.70 15.70 -14.35
CA TYR A 190 8.96 15.97 -15.76
C TYR A 190 9.33 17.46 -15.85
N ASP A 191 10.61 17.76 -16.08
CA ASP A 191 11.15 19.13 -16.21
C ASP A 191 10.47 19.96 -17.33
N GLU A 192 9.67 19.32 -18.20
CA GLU A 192 8.99 19.98 -19.31
C GLU A 192 7.64 20.63 -18.95
N ILE A 193 7.16 20.54 -17.71
CA ILE A 193 6.01 21.37 -17.29
C ILE A 193 6.50 22.78 -16.95
N SER A 194 7.25 23.35 -17.88
CA SER A 194 7.70 24.73 -17.85
C SER A 194 6.48 25.64 -17.97
N SER A 195 6.28 26.36 -16.87
CA SER A 195 5.42 27.51 -16.74
C SER A 195 5.66 28.54 -17.85
N ALA A 196 4.89 28.46 -18.91
CA ALA A 196 4.75 29.55 -19.88
C ALA A 196 3.27 29.90 -20.06
N GLY A 197 2.76 30.73 -19.14
CA GLY A 197 1.59 31.59 -19.39
C GLY A 197 0.20 30.95 -19.43
N SER A 198 -0.04 29.81 -18.77
CA SER A 198 -1.35 29.15 -18.82
C SER A 198 -2.25 29.57 -17.65
N GLU A 199 -3.53 29.86 -17.94
CA GLU A 199 -4.64 30.17 -17.02
C GLU A 199 -4.90 29.11 -15.91
N ARG A 200 -4.08 28.05 -15.86
CA ARG A 200 -4.21 26.87 -14.99
C ARG A 200 -3.04 26.69 -14.01
N ALA A 201 -2.31 27.76 -13.69
CA ALA A 201 -1.17 27.70 -12.76
C ALA A 201 -1.53 27.05 -11.41
N HIS A 202 -2.71 27.36 -10.85
CA HIS A 202 -3.19 26.79 -9.59
C HIS A 202 -3.43 25.27 -9.66
N ILE A 203 -3.84 24.74 -10.82
CA ILE A 203 -4.02 23.29 -11.02
C ILE A 203 -2.65 22.62 -11.00
N LEU A 204 -1.68 23.20 -11.70
CA LEU A 204 -0.32 22.68 -11.72
C LEU A 204 0.29 22.68 -10.32
N GLU A 205 0.12 23.77 -9.57
CA GLU A 205 0.58 23.87 -8.18
C GLU A 205 -0.04 22.77 -7.30
N ALA A 206 -1.36 22.57 -7.37
CA ALA A 206 -2.03 21.53 -6.60
C ALA A 206 -1.57 20.10 -6.98
N VAL A 207 -1.34 19.84 -8.27
CA VAL A 207 -0.82 18.55 -8.75
C VAL A 207 0.61 18.32 -8.24
N LEU A 208 1.49 19.32 -8.38
CA LEU A 208 2.87 19.22 -7.90
C LEU A 208 2.92 19.06 -6.39
N HIS A 209 2.02 19.73 -5.66
CA HIS A 209 1.91 19.60 -4.22
C HIS A 209 1.49 18.17 -3.83
N LEU A 210 0.43 17.62 -4.44
CA LEU A 210 0.02 16.24 -4.19
C LEU A 210 1.14 15.23 -4.50
N ARG A 211 1.79 15.36 -5.67
CA ARG A 211 2.93 14.50 -6.04
C ARG A 211 4.07 14.61 -5.04
N GLY A 212 4.32 15.81 -4.51
CA GLY A 212 5.31 16.05 -3.46
C GLY A 212 5.00 15.27 -2.19
N ILE A 213 3.75 15.34 -1.72
CA ILE A 213 3.27 14.64 -0.52
C ILE A 213 3.33 13.11 -0.72
N GLU A 214 2.89 12.59 -1.86
CA GLU A 214 2.92 11.16 -2.15
C GLU A 214 4.33 10.61 -2.21
N ARG A 215 5.23 11.33 -2.90
CA ARG A 215 6.64 10.97 -3.01
C ARG A 215 7.35 10.98 -1.66
N ASP A 216 7.01 11.91 -0.76
CA ASP A 216 7.54 11.92 0.60
C ASP A 216 7.17 10.64 1.36
N LEU A 217 5.89 10.27 1.36
CA LEU A 217 5.43 9.04 2.03
C LEU A 217 6.11 7.79 1.46
N LEU A 218 6.23 7.69 0.13
CA LEU A 218 6.91 6.58 -0.53
C LEU A 218 8.40 6.53 -0.20
N LYS A 219 9.10 7.67 -0.15
CA LYS A 219 10.52 7.74 0.22
C LYS A 219 10.76 7.31 1.67
N ARG A 220 9.97 7.81 2.62
CA ARG A 220 10.04 7.38 4.02
C ARG A 220 9.78 5.89 4.17
N THR A 221 8.81 5.36 3.43
CA THR A 221 8.51 3.92 3.44
C THR A 221 9.66 3.09 2.85
N SER A 222 10.27 3.55 1.75
CA SER A 222 11.45 2.89 1.14
C SER A 222 12.61 2.82 2.13
N GLN A 223 12.90 3.92 2.84
CA GLN A 223 13.97 3.96 3.84
C GLN A 223 13.72 2.95 4.95
N GLU A 224 12.52 2.89 5.53
CA GLU A 224 12.21 1.90 6.58
C GLU A 224 12.35 0.45 6.09
N LEU A 225 11.93 0.18 4.85
CA LEU A 225 12.06 -1.13 4.22
C LEU A 225 13.52 -1.50 3.90
N GLU A 226 14.35 -0.54 3.47
CA GLU A 226 15.79 -0.75 3.25
C GLU A 226 16.51 -1.09 4.55
N HIS A 227 16.15 -0.40 5.65
CA HIS A 227 16.65 -0.71 6.98
C HIS A 227 16.18 -2.10 7.44
N GLU A 228 14.94 -2.47 7.16
CA GLU A 228 14.43 -3.81 7.43
C GLU A 228 15.15 -4.88 6.61
N GLN A 229 15.37 -4.63 5.31
CA GLN A 229 16.11 -5.53 4.42
C GLN A 229 17.54 -5.75 4.90
N ALA A 230 18.24 -4.69 5.30
CA ALA A 230 19.60 -4.79 5.84
C ALA A 230 19.64 -5.66 7.11
N ARG A 231 18.71 -5.46 8.05
CA ARG A 231 18.60 -6.30 9.25
C ARG A 231 18.33 -7.77 8.92
N LEU A 232 17.46 -8.04 7.94
CA LEU A 232 17.15 -9.40 7.50
C LEU A 232 18.35 -10.09 6.82
N LEU A 233 19.17 -9.34 6.07
CA LEU A 233 20.37 -9.88 5.44
C LEU A 233 21.48 -10.23 6.46
N GLU A 234 21.49 -9.58 7.61
CA GLU A 234 22.40 -9.89 8.73
C GLU A 234 21.93 -11.06 9.59
N ASP A 235 20.69 -11.53 9.41
CA ASP A 235 20.11 -12.62 10.20
C ASP A 235 20.82 -13.96 9.93
N GLU A 236 21.10 -14.72 10.99
CA GLU A 236 21.82 -15.99 10.93
C GLU A 236 21.09 -17.03 10.05
N SER A 237 19.75 -17.06 10.08
CA SER A 237 18.95 -17.99 9.28
C SER A 237 19.05 -17.69 7.78
N VAL A 238 19.08 -16.40 7.44
CA VAL A 238 19.18 -15.91 6.07
C VAL A 238 20.59 -16.14 5.51
N THR A 239 21.62 -15.80 6.29
CA THR A 239 23.02 -16.01 5.89
C THR A 239 23.35 -17.49 5.70
N THR A 240 22.88 -18.36 6.61
CA THR A 240 23.03 -19.82 6.49
C THR A 240 22.34 -20.36 5.24
N TYR A 241 21.12 -19.90 4.94
CA TYR A 241 20.39 -20.30 3.74
C TYR A 241 21.14 -19.91 2.46
N PHE A 242 21.64 -18.67 2.36
CA PHE A 242 22.43 -18.25 1.21
C PHE A 242 23.77 -18.99 1.10
N ALA A 243 24.41 -19.35 2.22
CA ALA A 243 25.62 -20.17 2.21
C ALA A 243 25.35 -21.58 1.69
N ALA A 244 24.23 -22.20 2.07
CA ALA A 244 23.82 -23.51 1.56
C ALA A 244 23.49 -23.49 0.06
N MET A 245 22.87 -22.41 -0.42
CA MET A 245 22.53 -22.25 -1.84
C MET A 245 23.75 -21.94 -2.73
N ASN A 246 24.78 -21.29 -2.18
CA ASN A 246 26.02 -20.94 -2.88
C ASN A 246 27.17 -21.93 -2.65
N GLY A 247 26.94 -23.03 -1.92
CA GLY A 247 27.91 -24.11 -1.77
C GLY A 247 28.19 -24.80 -3.11
N PRO A 248 29.39 -25.40 -3.30
CA PRO A 248 29.69 -26.12 -4.54
C PRO A 248 28.65 -27.23 -4.73
N GLN A 249 27.91 -27.17 -5.84
CA GLN A 249 27.19 -28.33 -6.36
C GLN A 249 28.24 -29.41 -6.60
N GLU A 250 28.27 -30.45 -5.77
CA GLU A 250 28.98 -31.68 -6.11
C GLU A 250 28.30 -32.23 -7.36
N ASP A 251 28.93 -31.98 -8.51
CA ASP A 251 28.64 -32.63 -9.78
C ASP A 251 28.86 -34.14 -9.59
N ASP A 252 27.82 -34.85 -9.15
CA ASP A 252 27.74 -36.30 -9.18
C ASP A 252 27.55 -36.75 -10.64
N PHE A 253 28.59 -36.61 -11.45
CA PHE A 253 28.75 -37.39 -12.67
C PHE A 253 29.13 -38.82 -12.25
N GLY A 254 28.11 -39.60 -11.89
CA GLY A 254 28.19 -41.05 -11.92
C GLY A 254 28.37 -41.50 -13.37
N ASP A 255 29.62 -41.65 -13.81
CA ASP A 255 29.98 -42.47 -14.96
C ASP A 255 29.63 -43.94 -14.61
N GLU A 256 28.40 -44.35 -14.89
CA GLU A 256 28.07 -45.78 -15.00
C GLU A 256 28.56 -46.30 -16.35
N ASP A 257 29.70 -47.01 -16.26
CA ASP A 257 30.26 -47.93 -17.26
C ASP A 257 29.18 -48.72 -18.02
N PHE A 258 29.09 -48.47 -19.34
CA PHE A 258 28.59 -49.46 -20.30
C PHE A 258 29.72 -49.82 -21.26
N SER A 259 30.47 -50.88 -20.94
CA SER A 259 31.24 -51.71 -21.89
C SER A 259 31.54 -53.09 -21.30
#